data_AF-A0A182Q0X9-F1
#
_entry.id   AF-A0A182Q0X9-F1
#
_cell.length_a   1.000
_cell.length_b   1.000
_cell.length_c   1.000
_cell.angle_alpha   90.00
_cell.angle_beta   90.00
_cell.angle_gamma   90.00
#
_symmetry.space_group_name_H-M   'P 1'
#
loop_
_entity.id
_entity.type
_entity.pdbx_description
1 polymer ?
#
loop_
_entity_poly.entity_id
_entity_poly.type
_entity_poly.pdbx_seq_one_letter_code
_entity_poly.pdbx_strand_id
1 'polypeptide(L)'
;MAKLRMLCVLFGVGVLFLVATASPVSETSVATADSTENSSEELNGMFKEVEEMCRNNNATDDAYKHVLASFGQTIFCGASTINLNQLVLDAQTLNNETRKTFFPRYCPQLRNGYSCIQSLVEDFEPCLDEDDFTIVRALVDIVPDALKLFCKNDGEVLFSKYKFEARR
;
A
#
# COMPACT_ATOMS: atom_id res chain seq x y z
N MET A 1 1.93 -9.90 18.62
CA MET A 1 3.07 -9.94 17.68
C MET A 1 2.63 -10.30 16.25
N ALA A 2 1.71 -11.25 16.05
CA ALA A 2 1.11 -11.53 14.72
C ALA A 2 0.38 -10.31 14.11
N LYS A 3 -0.46 -9.64 14.90
CA LYS A 3 -1.24 -8.45 14.48
C LYS A 3 -0.41 -7.28 13.89
N LEU A 4 0.82 -7.08 14.35
CA LEU A 4 1.72 -6.01 13.86
C LEU A 4 2.45 -6.42 12.56
N ARG A 5 2.76 -7.72 12.41
CA ARG A 5 3.42 -8.27 11.22
C ARG A 5 2.45 -8.39 10.04
N MET A 6 1.21 -8.78 10.32
CA MET A 6 0.13 -8.86 9.34
C MET A 6 -0.27 -7.47 8.79
N LEU A 7 -0.30 -6.45 9.65
CA LEU A 7 -0.41 -5.07 9.19
C LEU A 7 0.75 -4.75 8.23
N CYS A 8 1.98 -5.14 8.53
CA CYS A 8 3.12 -4.93 7.62
C CYS A 8 3.07 -5.72 6.31
N VAL A 9 2.35 -6.85 6.22
CA VAL A 9 2.18 -7.61 4.96
C VAL A 9 1.10 -6.98 4.09
N LEU A 10 -0.06 -6.63 4.65
CA LEU A 10 -1.17 -6.02 3.90
C LEU A 10 -0.95 -4.53 3.64
N PHE A 11 -0.44 -3.79 4.62
CA PHE A 11 0.17 -2.49 4.34
C PHE A 11 1.41 -2.69 3.50
N GLY A 12 2.18 -3.77 3.58
CA GLY A 12 3.31 -4.04 2.68
C GLY A 12 2.91 -3.95 1.22
N VAL A 13 1.72 -4.42 0.84
CA VAL A 13 1.14 -4.23 -0.51
C VAL A 13 0.71 -2.77 -0.75
N GLY A 14 0.10 -2.10 0.23
CA GLY A 14 -0.25 -0.67 0.16
C GLY A 14 0.95 0.31 0.25
N VAL A 15 2.06 -0.12 0.83
CA VAL A 15 3.36 0.51 1.10
C VAL A 15 4.29 0.20 -0.05
N LEU A 16 4.16 -0.94 -0.74
CA LEU A 16 4.69 -1.10 -2.10
C LEU A 16 4.07 -0.07 -3.06
N PHE A 17 2.83 0.37 -2.78
CA PHE A 17 2.20 1.48 -3.49
C PHE A 17 2.54 2.89 -2.95
N LEU A 18 3.08 3.05 -1.73
CA LEU A 18 3.26 4.37 -1.07
C LEU A 18 4.61 4.64 -0.39
N VAL A 19 5.55 3.69 -0.36
CA VAL A 19 6.84 3.80 0.31
C VAL A 19 7.95 3.36 -0.64
N ALA A 20 8.11 4.16 -1.68
CA ALA A 20 9.45 4.59 -2.03
C ALA A 20 9.66 5.96 -1.35
N THR A 21 10.50 5.96 -0.31
CA THR A 21 11.02 7.12 0.45
C THR A 21 10.22 7.58 1.67
N ALA A 22 10.60 7.01 2.82
CA ALA A 22 10.78 7.80 4.04
C ALA A 22 11.89 7.16 4.90
N SER A 23 13.13 7.61 4.69
CA SER A 23 14.13 7.62 5.75
C SER A 23 14.98 8.89 5.61
N PRO A 24 15.07 9.74 6.66
CA PRO A 24 15.91 10.92 6.62
C PRO A 24 17.39 10.55 6.75
N VAL A 25 18.19 11.20 5.92
CA VAL A 25 19.64 11.11 5.77
C VAL A 25 20.41 11.06 7.10
N SER A 26 21.29 10.08 7.23
CA SER A 26 22.65 10.27 7.75
C SER A 26 23.62 9.58 6.78
N GLU A 27 24.67 10.31 6.43
CA GLU A 27 25.63 10.07 5.36
C GLU A 27 26.05 8.60 5.17
N THR A 28 25.93 8.07 3.94
CA THR A 28 26.99 7.34 3.18
C THR A 28 26.42 6.65 1.94
N SER A 29 27.12 6.85 0.81
CA SER A 29 27.04 6.20 -0.51
C SER A 29 25.71 6.24 -1.28
N VAL A 30 25.72 7.11 -2.30
CA VAL A 30 24.99 6.95 -3.57
C VAL A 30 25.19 5.51 -4.08
N ALA A 31 24.16 4.69 -4.00
CA ALA A 31 24.09 3.43 -4.73
C ALA A 31 23.08 3.60 -5.88
N THR A 32 23.65 3.91 -7.03
CA THR A 32 23.07 3.68 -8.34
C THR A 32 22.55 2.25 -8.43
N ALA A 33 21.31 2.08 -8.90
CA ALA A 33 20.77 0.89 -9.54
C ALA A 33 21.23 -0.48 -8.99
N ASP A 34 20.53 -0.99 -7.97
CA ASP A 34 20.38 -2.44 -7.81
C ASP A 34 19.09 -2.77 -7.04
N SER A 35 17.98 -2.87 -7.77
CA SER A 35 16.64 -3.14 -7.20
C SER A 35 16.12 -4.52 -7.58
N THR A 36 17.00 -5.46 -7.93
CA THR A 36 16.59 -6.77 -8.48
C THR A 36 16.95 -7.95 -7.57
N GLU A 37 18.01 -7.89 -6.77
CA GLU A 37 18.42 -9.04 -5.94
C GLU A 37 17.65 -9.13 -4.61
N ASN A 38 17.38 -8.02 -3.93
CA ASN A 38 16.76 -8.02 -2.60
C ASN A 38 15.22 -8.19 -2.60
N SER A 39 14.55 -7.90 -3.73
CA SER A 39 13.09 -7.95 -3.84
C SER A 39 12.55 -9.38 -3.92
N SER A 40 13.33 -10.31 -4.47
CA SER A 40 12.93 -11.71 -4.59
C SER A 40 12.93 -12.44 -3.24
N GLU A 41 13.90 -12.15 -2.38
CA GLU A 41 13.98 -12.72 -1.03
C GLU A 41 12.87 -12.17 -0.12
N GLU A 42 12.55 -10.88 -0.23
CA GLU A 42 11.46 -10.25 0.51
C GLU A 42 10.08 -10.80 0.07
N LEU A 43 9.85 -10.96 -1.23
CA LEU A 43 8.62 -11.56 -1.75
C LEU A 43 8.46 -13.02 -1.30
N ASN A 44 9.54 -13.80 -1.33
CA ASN A 44 9.54 -15.18 -0.84
C ASN A 44 9.25 -15.23 0.67
N GLY A 45 9.81 -14.30 1.46
CA GLY A 45 9.54 -14.18 2.88
C GLY A 45 8.07 -13.87 3.17
N MET A 46 7.47 -12.96 2.40
CA MET A 46 6.07 -12.62 2.49
C MET A 46 5.16 -13.80 2.14
N PHE A 47 5.43 -14.54 1.05
CA PHE A 47 4.63 -15.72 0.70
C PHE A 47 4.70 -16.82 1.76
N LYS A 48 5.87 -17.02 2.35
CA LYS A 48 6.03 -17.95 3.48
C LYS A 48 5.21 -17.52 4.70
N GLU A 49 5.16 -16.23 5.00
CA GLU A 49 4.33 -15.72 6.10
C GLU A 49 2.83 -15.92 5.81
N VAL A 50 2.39 -15.72 4.56
CA VAL A 50 1.02 -16.02 4.13
C VAL A 50 0.71 -17.52 4.27
N GLU A 51 1.64 -18.38 3.88
CA GLU A 51 1.51 -19.84 4.04
C GLU A 51 1.33 -20.22 5.53
N GLU A 52 2.15 -19.63 6.41
CA GLU A 52 2.07 -19.85 7.85
C GLU A 52 0.74 -19.34 8.43
N MET A 53 0.23 -18.19 7.99
CA MET A 53 -1.07 -17.65 8.41
C MET A 53 -2.22 -18.56 8.00
N CYS A 54 -2.26 -18.97 6.73
CA CYS A 54 -3.26 -19.90 6.21
C CYS A 54 -3.24 -21.21 7.00
N ARG A 55 -2.05 -21.77 7.25
CA ARG A 55 -1.90 -23.01 8.02
C ARG A 55 -2.36 -22.86 9.47
N ASN A 56 -2.03 -21.75 10.13
CA ASN A 56 -2.42 -21.51 11.52
C ASN A 56 -3.94 -21.35 11.68
N ASN A 57 -4.64 -20.92 10.64
CA ASN A 57 -6.10 -20.79 10.59
C ASN A 57 -6.81 -22.04 10.02
N ASN A 58 -6.10 -23.16 9.86
CA ASN A 58 -6.63 -24.39 9.27
C ASN A 58 -7.23 -24.19 7.86
N ALA A 59 -6.74 -23.19 7.12
CA ALA A 59 -7.13 -23.00 5.74
C ALA A 59 -6.64 -24.17 4.87
N THR A 60 -7.40 -24.48 3.82
CA THR A 60 -6.97 -25.49 2.84
C THR A 60 -5.81 -24.97 1.98
N ASP A 61 -4.97 -25.86 1.47
CA ASP A 61 -3.91 -25.52 0.51
C ASP A 61 -4.43 -24.79 -0.73
N ASP A 62 -5.67 -25.08 -1.14
CA ASP A 62 -6.32 -24.41 -2.27
C ASP A 62 -6.66 -22.95 -1.95
N ALA A 63 -7.03 -22.65 -0.70
CA ALA A 63 -7.23 -21.27 -0.23
C ALA A 63 -5.92 -20.48 -0.25
N TYR A 64 -4.81 -21.09 0.20
CA TYR A 64 -3.49 -20.47 0.11
C TYR A 64 -3.08 -20.15 -1.33
N LYS A 65 -3.26 -21.12 -2.26
CA LYS A 65 -2.97 -20.90 -3.70
C LYS A 65 -3.84 -19.80 -4.30
N HIS A 66 -5.11 -19.74 -3.89
CA HIS A 66 -6.04 -18.70 -4.32
C HIS A 66 -5.58 -17.31 -3.86
N VAL A 67 -5.16 -17.17 -2.60
CA VAL A 67 -4.55 -15.93 -2.07
C VAL A 67 -3.32 -15.52 -2.89
N LEU A 68 -2.41 -16.45 -3.18
CA LEU A 68 -1.23 -16.16 -4.01
C LEU A 68 -1.59 -15.69 -5.42
N ALA A 69 -2.58 -16.34 -6.05
CA ALA A 69 -3.06 -15.95 -7.36
C ALA A 69 -3.70 -14.56 -7.34
N SER A 70 -4.53 -14.28 -6.33
CA SER A 70 -5.18 -12.99 -6.11
C SER A 70 -4.17 -11.87 -5.87
N PHE A 71 -3.11 -12.17 -5.11
CA PHE A 71 -2.00 -11.27 -4.87
C PHE A 71 -1.31 -10.86 -6.19
N GLY A 72 -1.01 -11.84 -7.05
CA GLY A 72 -0.45 -11.59 -8.38
C GLY A 72 -1.37 -10.76 -9.28
N GLN A 73 -2.68 -11.05 -9.26
CA GLN A 73 -3.68 -10.27 -9.99
C GLN A 73 -3.77 -8.83 -9.48
N THR A 74 -3.67 -8.63 -8.17
CA THR A 74 -3.70 -7.30 -7.54
C THR A 74 -2.52 -6.46 -7.99
N ILE A 75 -1.31 -7.04 -7.99
CA ILE A 75 -0.10 -6.36 -8.51
C ILE A 75 -0.29 -5.99 -9.98
N PHE A 76 -0.75 -6.93 -10.80
CA PHE A 76 -0.96 -6.69 -12.23
C PHE A 76 -2.00 -5.57 -12.48
N CYS A 77 -3.14 -5.64 -11.78
CA CYS A 77 -4.20 -4.63 -11.85
C CYS A 77 -3.65 -3.25 -11.45
N GLY A 78 -2.94 -3.18 -10.33
CA GLY A 78 -2.36 -1.94 -9.83
C GLY A 78 -1.32 -1.35 -10.80
N ALA A 79 -0.40 -2.17 -11.32
CA ALA A 79 0.62 -1.74 -12.28
C ALA A 79 0.02 -1.27 -13.62
N SER A 80 -1.11 -1.85 -14.04
CA SER A 80 -1.82 -1.41 -15.24
C SER A 80 -2.64 -0.12 -15.03
N THR A 81 -3.00 0.18 -13.79
CA THR A 81 -3.89 1.29 -13.43
C THR A 81 -3.12 2.54 -12.99
N ILE A 82 -1.98 2.35 -12.33
CA ILE A 82 -1.18 3.42 -11.74
C ILE A 82 0.26 3.31 -12.25
N ASN A 83 0.76 4.39 -12.83
CA ASN A 83 2.18 4.48 -13.14
C ASN A 83 2.98 4.80 -11.87
N LEU A 84 3.27 3.76 -11.07
CA LEU A 84 3.97 3.87 -9.78
C LEU A 84 5.32 4.58 -9.90
N ASN A 85 6.10 4.25 -10.93
CA ASN A 85 7.42 4.83 -11.13
C ASN A 85 7.33 6.35 -11.33
N GLN A 86 6.40 6.80 -12.18
CA GLN A 86 6.18 8.23 -12.40
C GLN A 86 5.53 8.91 -11.21
N LEU A 87 4.61 8.24 -10.51
CA LEU A 87 4.00 8.75 -9.28
C LEU A 87 5.07 9.09 -8.24
N VAL A 88 6.02 8.18 -8.00
CA VAL A 88 7.12 8.38 -7.04
C VAL A 88 8.02 9.55 -7.46
N LEU A 89 8.41 9.60 -8.73
CA LEU A 89 9.28 10.67 -9.24
C LEU A 89 8.60 12.04 -9.15
N ASP A 90 7.33 12.13 -9.57
CA ASP A 90 6.57 13.37 -9.50
C ASP A 90 6.33 13.79 -8.03
N ALA A 91 6.12 12.83 -7.13
CA ALA A 91 5.89 13.09 -5.70
C ALA A 91 7.12 13.71 -5.02
N GLN A 92 8.34 13.33 -5.42
CA GLN A 92 9.59 13.93 -4.89
C GLN A 92 9.72 15.42 -5.21
N THR A 93 9.05 15.88 -6.26
CA THR A 93 9.05 17.30 -6.69
C THR A 93 7.75 18.02 -6.33
N LEU A 94 6.88 17.38 -5.56
CA LEU A 94 5.57 17.89 -5.21
C LEU A 94 5.69 19.09 -4.26
N ASN A 95 5.15 20.23 -4.69
CA ASN A 95 5.13 21.48 -3.94
C ASN A 95 3.83 22.26 -4.27
N ASN A 96 3.69 23.46 -3.70
CA ASN A 96 2.46 24.26 -3.87
C ASN A 96 2.20 24.68 -5.33
N GLU A 97 3.24 24.77 -6.17
CA GLU A 97 3.14 25.10 -7.58
C GLU A 97 2.75 23.87 -8.42
N THR A 98 3.35 22.72 -8.13
CA THR A 98 3.16 21.47 -8.91
C THR A 98 1.93 20.67 -8.50
N ARG A 99 1.31 20.96 -7.34
CA ARG A 99 0.11 20.23 -6.88
C ARG A 99 -1.06 20.25 -7.87
N LYS A 100 -1.25 21.36 -8.58
CA LYS A 100 -2.36 21.56 -9.53
C LYS A 100 -2.27 20.67 -10.77
N THR A 101 -1.11 20.08 -11.04
CA THR A 101 -0.93 19.09 -12.11
C THR A 101 -0.81 17.68 -11.54
N PHE A 102 -0.19 17.53 -10.37
CA PHE A 102 0.00 16.25 -9.70
C PHE A 102 -1.33 15.57 -9.32
N PHE A 103 -2.16 16.23 -8.52
CA PHE A 103 -3.37 15.60 -7.98
C PHE A 103 -4.40 15.26 -9.07
N PRO A 104 -4.69 16.14 -10.04
CA PRO A 104 -5.58 15.78 -11.15
C PRO A 104 -5.08 14.59 -11.99
N ARG A 105 -3.75 14.40 -12.08
CA ARG A 105 -3.15 13.26 -12.80
C ARG A 105 -3.30 11.95 -12.02
N TYR A 106 -2.98 11.94 -10.73
CA TYR A 106 -2.85 10.70 -9.98
C TYR A 106 -4.08 10.31 -9.17
N CYS A 107 -4.92 11.24 -8.75
CA CYS A 107 -6.13 10.93 -7.98
C CYS A 107 -7.14 10.01 -8.70
N PRO A 108 -7.40 10.18 -10.01
CA PRO A 108 -8.21 9.23 -10.76
C PRO A 108 -7.58 7.83 -10.81
N GLN A 109 -6.26 7.76 -10.99
CA GLN A 109 -5.51 6.49 -11.02
C GLN A 109 -5.56 5.79 -9.67
N LEU A 110 -5.34 6.50 -8.57
CA LEU A 110 -5.39 5.96 -7.20
C LEU A 110 -6.80 5.44 -6.86
N ARG A 111 -7.84 6.20 -7.22
CA ARG A 111 -9.23 5.78 -7.01
C ARG A 111 -9.57 4.53 -7.81
N ASN A 112 -9.07 4.42 -9.05
CA ASN A 112 -9.25 3.22 -9.86
C ASN A 112 -8.40 2.05 -9.35
N GLY A 113 -7.20 2.33 -8.83
CA GLY A 113 -6.32 1.29 -8.28
C GLY A 113 -6.88 0.68 -7.01
N TYR A 114 -7.71 1.40 -6.25
CA TYR A 114 -8.40 0.85 -5.09
C TYR A 114 -9.24 -0.39 -5.42
N SER A 115 -9.88 -0.44 -6.59
CA SER A 115 -10.67 -1.64 -6.96
C SER A 115 -9.81 -2.88 -7.17
N CYS A 116 -8.49 -2.73 -7.34
CA CYS A 116 -7.57 -3.87 -7.42
C CYS A 116 -7.38 -4.60 -6.08
N ILE A 117 -7.63 -3.92 -4.95
CA ILE A 117 -7.28 -4.42 -3.61
C ILE A 117 -8.46 -5.15 -2.96
N GLN A 118 -9.69 -4.82 -3.33
CA GLN A 118 -10.88 -5.30 -2.64
C GLN A 118 -11.02 -6.83 -2.69
N SER A 119 -10.81 -7.43 -3.87
CA SER A 119 -10.87 -8.89 -4.03
C SER A 119 -9.76 -9.61 -3.27
N LEU A 120 -8.56 -9.02 -3.19
CA LEU A 120 -7.46 -9.60 -2.42
C LEU A 120 -7.84 -9.77 -0.94
N VAL A 121 -8.45 -8.74 -0.36
CA VAL A 121 -8.81 -8.74 1.06
C VAL A 121 -9.83 -9.82 1.38
N GLU A 122 -10.82 -10.01 0.51
CA GLU A 122 -11.82 -11.07 0.63
C GLU A 122 -11.17 -12.46 0.50
N ASP A 123 -10.23 -12.62 -0.43
CA ASP A 123 -9.53 -13.89 -0.63
C ASP A 123 -8.63 -14.28 0.57
N PHE A 124 -8.21 -13.31 1.38
CA PHE A 124 -7.46 -13.55 2.61
C PHE A 124 -8.32 -14.02 3.78
N GLU A 125 -9.65 -13.87 3.76
CA GLU A 125 -10.57 -14.29 4.83
C GLU A 125 -10.26 -15.68 5.42
N PRO A 126 -10.10 -16.76 4.62
CA PRO A 126 -9.82 -18.11 5.17
C PRO A 126 -8.46 -18.22 5.86
N CYS A 127 -7.52 -17.31 5.57
CA CYS A 127 -6.18 -17.34 6.13
C CYS A 127 -6.02 -16.48 7.38
N LEU A 128 -7.09 -15.80 7.81
CA LEU A 128 -7.09 -14.83 8.90
C LEU A 128 -8.06 -15.22 10.01
N ASP A 129 -7.74 -14.85 11.24
CA ASP A 129 -8.69 -14.87 12.34
C ASP A 129 -9.79 -13.80 12.11
N GLU A 130 -11.00 -14.03 12.61
CA GLU A 130 -12.16 -13.13 12.42
C GLU A 130 -11.89 -11.68 12.86
N ASP A 131 -11.21 -11.51 13.99
CA ASP A 131 -10.78 -10.20 14.51
C ASP A 131 -9.85 -9.49 13.51
N ASP A 132 -8.89 -10.23 12.96
CA ASP A 132 -7.85 -9.66 12.11
C ASP A 132 -8.41 -9.35 10.71
N PHE A 133 -9.29 -10.21 10.18
CA PHE A 133 -10.06 -9.93 8.97
C PHE A 133 -10.92 -8.68 9.12
N THR A 134 -11.61 -8.53 10.26
CA THR A 134 -12.46 -7.35 10.54
C THR A 134 -11.64 -6.06 10.55
N ILE A 135 -10.46 -6.07 11.17
CA ILE A 135 -9.56 -4.91 11.20
C ILE A 135 -9.08 -4.54 9.80
N VAL A 136 -8.61 -5.52 9.03
CA VAL A 136 -8.11 -5.30 7.66
C VAL A 136 -9.19 -4.74 6.77
N ARG A 137 -10.38 -5.34 6.80
CA ARG A 137 -11.53 -4.89 6.02
C ARG A 137 -11.90 -3.44 6.36
N ALA A 138 -12.00 -3.12 7.65
CA ALA A 138 -12.29 -1.76 8.09
C ALA A 138 -11.25 -0.74 7.58
N LEU A 139 -9.95 -1.11 7.58
CA LEU A 139 -8.90 -0.24 7.07
C LEU A 139 -9.01 -0.01 5.56
N VAL A 140 -9.32 -1.06 4.81
CA VAL A 140 -9.50 -1.00 3.35
C VAL A 140 -10.75 -0.18 3.01
N ASP A 141 -11.82 -0.30 3.78
CA ASP A 141 -13.07 0.45 3.58
C ASP A 141 -12.90 1.96 3.83
N ILE A 142 -11.89 2.38 4.60
CA ILE A 142 -11.58 3.80 4.86
C ILE A 142 -10.80 4.44 3.70
N VAL A 143 -10.11 3.64 2.87
CA VAL A 143 -9.23 4.15 1.80
C VAL A 143 -9.95 5.09 0.82
N PRO A 144 -11.18 4.81 0.33
CA PRO A 144 -11.88 5.73 -0.58
C PRO A 144 -12.12 7.11 0.02
N ASP A 145 -12.48 7.18 1.30
CA ASP A 145 -12.70 8.43 2.01
C ASP A 145 -11.38 9.18 2.26
N ALA A 146 -10.32 8.44 2.63
CA ALA A 146 -8.98 8.99 2.75
C ALA A 146 -8.48 9.56 1.42
N LEU A 147 -8.67 8.84 0.31
CA LEU A 147 -8.34 9.30 -1.04
C LEU A 147 -9.16 10.53 -1.42
N LYS A 148 -10.45 10.58 -1.09
CA LYS A 148 -11.29 11.75 -1.34
C LYS A 148 -10.77 12.99 -0.60
N LEU A 149 -10.33 12.83 0.65
CA LEU A 149 -9.74 13.93 1.42
C LEU A 149 -8.36 14.33 0.88
N PHE A 150 -7.50 13.35 0.60
CA PHE A 150 -6.17 13.52 0.03
C PHE A 150 -6.23 14.23 -1.33
N CYS A 151 -7.23 13.93 -2.14
CA CYS A 151 -7.40 14.50 -3.48
C CYS A 151 -8.20 15.82 -3.49
N LYS A 152 -8.79 16.21 -2.36
CA LYS A 152 -9.60 17.42 -2.28
C LYS A 152 -8.73 18.66 -2.50
N ASN A 153 -9.20 19.56 -3.37
CA ASN A 153 -8.57 20.86 -3.63
C ASN A 153 -7.06 20.76 -3.98
N ASP A 154 -6.70 19.79 -4.81
CA ASP A 154 -5.32 19.49 -5.19
C ASP A 154 -4.41 19.22 -3.98
N GLY A 155 -4.90 18.39 -3.06
CA GLY A 155 -4.16 17.99 -1.86
C GLY A 155 -3.96 19.10 -0.85
N GLU A 156 -4.90 20.04 -0.76
CA GLU A 156 -4.83 21.18 0.15
C GLU A 156 -4.47 20.76 1.58
N VAL A 157 -4.97 19.61 2.04
CA VAL A 157 -4.68 19.06 3.38
C VAL A 157 -3.19 18.82 3.65
N LEU A 158 -2.39 18.52 2.61
CA LEU A 158 -0.94 18.32 2.73
C LEU A 158 -0.16 19.65 2.77
N PHE A 159 -0.74 20.71 2.24
CA PHE A 159 -0.10 22.03 2.13
C PHE A 159 -0.65 23.05 3.13
N SER A 160 -1.83 22.79 3.69
CA SER A 160 -2.34 23.53 4.83
C SER A 160 -1.42 23.22 6.00
N LYS A 161 -0.68 24.23 6.46
CA LYS A 161 0.01 24.12 7.75
C LYS A 161 -1.08 23.73 8.77
N TYR A 162 -0.98 22.55 9.35
CA TYR A 162 -1.63 22.30 10.62
C TYR A 162 -1.03 23.31 11.59
N LYS A 163 -1.68 24.46 11.71
CA LYS A 163 -1.43 25.40 12.79
C LYS A 163 -2.00 24.69 14.00
N PHE A 164 -1.18 23.85 14.63
CA PHE A 164 -1.44 23.33 15.96
C PHE A 164 -1.38 24.54 16.90
N GLU A 165 -2.43 25.35 16.89
CA GLU A 165 -2.69 26.30 17.96
C GLU A 165 -3.00 25.44 19.18
N ALA A 166 -1.95 25.18 19.96
CA ALA A 166 -2.05 24.66 21.30
C ALA A 166 -3.07 25.53 22.03
N ARG A 167 -4.26 24.97 22.27
CA ARG A 167 -5.32 25.59 23.04
C ARG A 167 -4.76 25.81 24.45
N ARG A 168 -4.42 27.06 24.76
CA ARG A 168 -4.07 27.54 26.10
C ARG A 168 -5.34 27.66 26.94
#